data_AF-A0AAV1VEE0-F1
#
_entry.id   AF-A0AAV1VEE0-F1
#
_cell.length_a   1.000
_cell.length_b   1.000
_cell.length_c   1.000
_cell.angle_alpha   90.00
_cell.angle_beta   90.00
_cell.angle_gamma   90.00
#
_symmetry.space_group_name_H-M   'P 1'
#
loop_
_entity.id
_entity.type
_entity.pdbx_description
1 polymer ?
#
loop_
_entity_poly.entity_id
_entity_poly.type
_entity_poly.pdbx_seq_one_letter_code
_entity_poly.pdbx_strand_id
1 'polypeptide(L)'
;MTRPVATASHDPQRVFRRHQELMRLYSTSACRSGSVSSSTTSSVDSRHSLYMSQSDLEVLKNKFQFLRDDDADAEQGETDWQIRMSVRYYQQLFREYALADLSRYTEGKIGLRWRTEAEVVTGKGQFICGNKRCDARTQLHSYELLFVYVEHSERKKCLVKVRVCTVCAEKLFFKKLSERRR
;
A
#
# COMPACT_ATOMS: atom_id res chain seq x y z
N MET A 1 -17.32 -29.30 17.99
CA MET A 1 -16.77 -28.06 18.58
C MET A 1 -15.44 -27.76 17.89
N THR A 2 -15.45 -26.95 16.85
CA THR A 2 -14.24 -26.59 16.07
C THR A 2 -13.52 -25.43 16.75
N ARG A 3 -12.27 -25.67 17.16
CA ARG A 3 -11.38 -24.64 17.75
C ARG A 3 -11.11 -23.53 16.71
N PRO A 4 -11.12 -22.26 17.10
CA PRO A 4 -10.65 -21.20 16.22
C PRO A 4 -9.15 -21.35 16.00
N VAL A 5 -8.73 -21.42 14.74
CA VAL A 5 -7.32 -21.33 14.33
C VAL A 5 -6.85 -19.91 14.67
N ALA A 6 -5.89 -19.81 15.58
CA ALA A 6 -5.24 -18.56 15.92
C ALA A 6 -4.49 -18.05 14.68
N THR A 7 -5.07 -17.06 14.00
CA THR A 7 -4.37 -16.28 12.98
C THR A 7 -3.12 -15.66 13.62
N ALA A 8 -1.98 -15.77 12.93
CA ALA A 8 -0.66 -15.30 13.36
C ALA A 8 -0.75 -14.02 14.22
N SER A 9 -0.18 -14.09 15.43
CA SER A 9 -0.18 -13.02 16.41
C SER A 9 0.30 -11.71 15.79
N HIS A 10 -0.60 -10.73 15.75
CA HIS A 10 -0.35 -9.35 15.36
C HIS A 10 0.51 -8.67 16.44
N ASP A 11 1.82 -8.97 16.50
CA ASP A 11 2.75 -8.29 17.42
C ASP A 11 2.94 -6.82 16.97
N PRO A 12 2.46 -5.84 17.76
CA PRO A 12 2.60 -4.43 17.43
C PRO A 12 4.07 -4.00 17.30
N GLN A 13 4.99 -4.61 18.05
CA GLN A 13 6.42 -4.28 18.01
C GLN A 13 7.08 -4.76 16.72
N ARG A 14 6.71 -5.94 16.22
CA ARG A 14 7.16 -6.45 14.92
C ARG A 14 6.66 -5.58 13.76
N VAL A 15 5.39 -5.18 13.79
CA VAL A 15 4.79 -4.31 12.76
C VAL A 15 5.43 -2.92 12.77
N PHE A 16 5.71 -2.39 13.96
CA PHE A 16 6.42 -1.12 14.12
C PHE A 16 7.87 -1.20 13.60
N ARG A 17 8.62 -2.24 13.96
CA ARG A 17 9.99 -2.48 13.45
C ARG A 17 10.01 -2.61 11.92
N ARG A 18 9.09 -3.39 11.36
CA ARG A 18 8.95 -3.53 9.90
C ARG A 18 8.70 -2.19 9.24
N HIS A 19 7.82 -1.37 9.79
CA HIS A 19 7.56 -0.02 9.27
C HIS A 19 8.78 0.89 9.38
N GLN A 20 9.49 0.90 10.52
CA GLN A 20 10.72 1.68 10.68
C GLN A 20 11.79 1.28 9.68
N GLU A 21 11.99 -0.02 9.46
CA GLU A 21 12.93 -0.54 8.47
C GLU A 21 12.53 -0.12 7.05
N LEU A 22 11.24 -0.21 6.72
CA LEU A 22 10.71 0.24 5.42
C LEU A 22 10.86 1.75 5.22
N MET A 23 10.62 2.57 6.25
CA MET A 23 10.84 4.02 6.21
C MET A 23 12.33 4.36 6.06
N ARG A 24 13.23 3.56 6.67
CA ARG A 24 14.68 3.70 6.48
C ARG A 24 15.06 3.38 5.03
N LEU A 25 14.58 2.27 4.47
CA LEU A 25 14.84 1.90 3.06
C LEU A 25 14.33 2.98 2.10
N TYR A 26 13.13 3.50 2.31
CA TYR A 26 12.58 4.62 1.56
C TYR A 26 13.46 5.86 1.67
N SER A 27 13.84 6.25 2.90
CA SER A 27 14.73 7.40 3.12
C SER A 27 16.06 7.20 2.40
N THR A 28 16.70 6.03 2.50
CA THR A 28 17.99 5.73 1.84
C THR A 28 17.89 5.72 0.32
N SER A 29 16.78 5.27 -0.26
CA SER A 29 16.58 5.30 -1.70
C SER A 29 16.26 6.71 -2.20
N ALA A 30 15.48 7.48 -1.45
CA ALA A 30 15.25 8.90 -1.73
C ALA A 30 16.53 9.75 -1.57
N CYS A 31 17.43 9.43 -0.62
CA CYS A 31 18.68 10.18 -0.41
C CYS A 31 19.91 9.62 -1.12
N ARG A 32 19.87 8.41 -1.70
CA ARG A 32 20.85 7.99 -2.72
C ARG A 32 20.76 8.82 -4.00
N SER A 33 19.66 9.52 -4.23
CA SER A 33 19.57 10.59 -5.23
C SER A 33 20.22 11.91 -4.79
N GLY A 34 20.75 12.00 -3.56
CA GLY A 34 21.32 13.22 -2.97
C GLY A 34 22.70 13.05 -2.33
N SER A 35 23.33 11.89 -2.40
CA SER A 35 24.67 11.71 -1.80
C SER A 35 25.50 10.64 -2.52
N VAL A 36 26.19 11.08 -3.58
CA VAL A 36 27.45 10.49 -4.00
C VAL A 36 28.53 11.54 -3.78
N SER A 37 29.07 11.59 -2.57
CA SER A 37 30.40 12.17 -2.37
C SER A 37 31.40 11.16 -2.93
N SER A 38 31.84 11.38 -4.16
CA SER A 38 33.02 10.70 -4.69
C SER A 38 33.90 11.75 -5.33
N SER A 39 34.95 12.10 -4.61
CA SER A 39 36.14 12.71 -5.13
C SER A 39 36.70 11.83 -6.25
N THR A 40 36.44 12.23 -7.50
CA THR A 40 37.37 12.13 -8.63
C THR A 40 36.78 12.80 -9.87
N THR A 41 37.65 13.59 -10.50
CA THR A 41 37.49 14.40 -11.70
C THR A 41 36.89 13.68 -12.91
N SER A 42 35.82 14.21 -13.50
CA SER A 42 35.73 14.54 -14.94
C SER A 42 34.34 15.07 -15.29
N SER A 43 34.36 16.26 -15.89
CA SER A 43 33.21 17.05 -16.29
C SER A 43 32.53 16.44 -17.52
N VAL A 44 31.30 15.95 -17.39
CA VAL A 44 30.18 16.15 -18.34
C VAL A 44 28.88 15.53 -17.78
N ASP A 45 27.87 16.39 -17.68
CA ASP A 45 26.42 16.12 -17.60
C ASP A 45 25.86 15.19 -16.50
N SER A 46 25.83 15.68 -15.25
CA SER A 46 25.21 15.01 -14.10
C SER A 46 23.91 15.66 -13.62
N ARG A 47 23.04 16.13 -14.53
CA ARG A 47 21.79 16.84 -14.14
C ARG A 47 20.49 16.06 -14.38
N HIS A 48 20.56 14.81 -14.83
CA HIS A 48 19.37 14.06 -15.28
C HIS A 48 18.87 12.98 -14.29
N SER A 49 18.91 13.23 -12.97
CA SER A 49 18.54 12.22 -11.95
C SER A 49 17.39 12.61 -11.02
N LEU A 50 16.77 13.78 -11.18
CA LEU A 50 15.77 14.29 -10.21
C LEU A 50 14.32 14.31 -10.70
N TYR A 51 14.08 13.92 -11.95
CA TYR A 51 12.74 13.89 -12.51
C TYR A 51 12.63 12.62 -13.37
N MET A 52 11.77 11.68 -12.99
CA MET A 52 11.36 10.61 -13.89
C MET A 52 10.93 11.28 -15.19
N SER A 53 11.51 10.88 -16.33
CA SER A 53 11.15 11.51 -17.60
C SER A 53 9.65 11.30 -17.85
N GLN A 54 9.00 12.21 -18.59
CA GLN A 54 7.57 12.05 -18.89
C GLN A 54 7.29 10.70 -19.57
N SER A 55 8.23 10.21 -20.39
CA SER A 55 8.22 8.87 -20.96
C SER A 55 8.27 7.76 -19.91
N ASP A 56 9.10 7.87 -18.87
CA ASP A 56 9.15 6.85 -17.82
C ASP A 56 7.83 6.76 -17.04
N LEU A 57 7.23 7.92 -16.75
CA LEU A 57 5.93 7.97 -16.07
C LEU A 57 4.82 7.32 -16.91
N GLU A 58 4.83 7.54 -18.23
CA GLU A 58 3.90 6.88 -19.15
C GLU A 58 4.11 5.36 -19.17
N VAL A 59 5.36 4.90 -19.25
CA VAL A 59 5.70 3.48 -19.16
C VAL A 59 5.18 2.86 -17.85
N LEU A 60 5.39 3.54 -16.72
CA LEU A 60 4.90 3.09 -15.42
C LEU A 60 3.38 3.01 -15.37
N LYS A 61 2.67 4.01 -15.92
CA LYS A 61 1.20 4.01 -16.02
C LYS A 61 0.69 2.86 -16.88
N ASN A 62 1.33 2.61 -18.02
CA ASN A 62 0.91 1.59 -18.98
C ASN A 62 1.15 0.16 -18.46
N LYS A 63 2.28 -0.08 -17.77
CA LYS A 63 2.65 -1.39 -17.21
C LYS A 63 2.19 -1.57 -15.76
N PHE A 64 1.39 -0.65 -15.22
CA PHE A 64 0.87 -0.75 -13.86
C PHE A 64 -0.10 -1.92 -13.75
N GLN A 65 0.11 -2.74 -12.73
CA GLN A 65 -0.82 -3.79 -12.34
C GLN A 65 -1.04 -3.68 -10.83
N PHE A 66 -2.28 -3.81 -10.39
CA PHE A 66 -2.68 -3.72 -9.00
C PHE A 66 -2.08 -4.87 -8.18
N LEU A 67 -2.13 -6.08 -8.72
CA LEU A 67 -1.42 -7.26 -8.24
C LEU A 67 -0.53 -7.78 -9.37
N ARG A 68 0.75 -7.94 -9.04
CA ARG A 68 1.76 -8.52 -9.92
C ARG A 68 2.00 -9.98 -9.57
N ASP A 69 2.33 -10.75 -10.58
CA ASP A 69 2.79 -12.13 -10.47
C ASP A 69 4.33 -12.09 -10.52
N ASP A 70 4.97 -12.42 -9.40
CA ASP A 70 6.42 -12.29 -9.25
C ASP A 70 7.17 -13.25 -10.20
N ASP A 71 6.61 -14.42 -10.51
CA ASP A 71 7.23 -15.41 -11.39
C ASP A 71 7.14 -14.95 -12.86
N ALA A 72 5.95 -14.52 -13.29
CA ALA A 72 5.76 -14.00 -14.65
C ALA A 72 6.55 -12.70 -14.89
N ASP A 73 6.64 -11.83 -13.89
CA ASP A 73 7.43 -10.59 -13.97
C ASP A 73 8.94 -10.87 -14.01
N ALA A 74 9.42 -11.95 -13.38
CA ALA A 74 10.82 -12.33 -13.43
C ALA A 74 11.22 -12.75 -14.84
N GLU A 75 10.44 -13.63 -15.47
CA GLU A 75 10.67 -14.08 -16.85
C GLU A 75 10.59 -12.92 -17.85
N GLN A 76 9.53 -12.12 -17.77
CA GLN A 76 9.33 -11.00 -18.70
C GLN A 76 10.34 -9.86 -18.46
N GLY A 77 10.76 -9.66 -17.20
CA GLY A 77 11.71 -8.65 -16.79
C GLY A 77 13.15 -8.92 -17.23
N GLU A 78 13.50 -10.14 -17.64
CA GLU A 78 14.79 -10.43 -18.27
C GLU A 78 14.88 -9.78 -19.66
N THR A 79 13.79 -9.85 -20.42
CA THR A 79 13.73 -9.38 -21.82
C THR A 79 13.29 -7.91 -21.94
N ASP A 80 12.29 -7.48 -21.17
CA ASP A 80 11.70 -6.13 -21.25
C ASP A 80 12.13 -5.27 -20.04
N TRP A 81 12.96 -4.26 -20.30
CA TRP A 81 13.42 -3.33 -19.27
C TRP A 81 12.29 -2.49 -18.67
N GLN A 82 11.18 -2.26 -19.40
CA GLN A 82 10.02 -1.50 -18.91
C GLN A 82 9.29 -2.27 -17.81
N ILE A 83 9.19 -3.59 -17.98
CA ILE A 83 8.64 -4.50 -16.98
C ILE A 83 9.55 -4.48 -15.76
N ARG A 84 10.86 -4.65 -15.95
CA ARG A 84 11.84 -4.58 -14.86
C ARG A 84 11.79 -3.26 -14.08
N MET A 85 11.63 -2.12 -14.76
CA MET A 85 11.48 -0.80 -14.13
C MET A 85 10.20 -0.72 -13.30
N SER A 86 9.08 -1.17 -13.86
CA SER A 86 7.79 -1.14 -13.18
C SER A 86 7.71 -2.11 -11.99
N VAL A 87 8.36 -3.29 -12.06
CA VAL A 87 8.56 -4.19 -10.90
C VAL A 87 9.27 -3.45 -9.77
N ARG A 88 10.40 -2.81 -10.06
CA ARG A 88 11.19 -2.08 -9.05
C ARG A 88 10.39 -0.97 -8.40
N TYR A 89 9.62 -0.20 -9.19
CA TYR A 89 8.73 0.82 -8.65
C TYR A 89 7.65 0.21 -7.75
N TYR A 90 7.02 -0.88 -8.17
CA TYR A 90 5.97 -1.56 -7.42
C TYR A 90 6.45 -2.12 -6.06
N GLN A 91 7.71 -2.56 -5.98
CA GLN A 91 8.36 -3.02 -4.74
C GLN A 91 8.60 -1.87 -3.75
N GLN A 92 8.76 -0.63 -4.22
CA GLN A 92 8.91 0.55 -3.36
C GLN A 92 7.57 1.03 -2.76
N LEU A 93 6.44 0.59 -3.31
CA LEU A 93 5.11 1.04 -2.86
C LEU A 93 4.72 0.43 -1.50
N PHE A 94 4.23 1.29 -0.61
CA PHE A 94 3.74 0.91 0.71
C PHE A 94 2.30 0.36 0.68
N ARG A 95 2.15 -0.90 0.29
CA ARG A 95 0.84 -1.55 0.04
C ARG A 95 0.37 -2.51 1.15
N GLU A 96 0.90 -2.40 2.37
CA GLU A 96 0.44 -3.26 3.48
C GLU A 96 -0.97 -2.91 3.96
N TYR A 97 -1.28 -1.61 4.10
CA TYR A 97 -2.59 -1.13 4.57
C TYR A 97 -3.18 -0.15 3.58
N ALA A 98 -4.47 -0.32 3.28
CA ALA A 98 -5.30 0.65 2.56
C ALA A 98 -6.10 1.52 3.52
N LEU A 99 -6.61 2.64 3.01
CA LEU A 99 -7.58 3.49 3.70
C LEU A 99 -8.99 3.19 3.23
N ALA A 100 -9.93 3.30 4.16
CA ALA A 100 -11.35 3.15 3.91
C ALA A 100 -12.07 4.51 3.94
N ASP A 101 -12.93 4.75 2.96
CA ASP A 101 -13.94 5.80 3.01
C ASP A 101 -15.25 5.20 3.51
N LEU A 102 -15.56 5.47 4.78
CA LEU A 102 -16.78 4.98 5.43
C LEU A 102 -17.90 6.01 5.40
N SER A 103 -17.88 7.02 4.52
CA SER A 103 -18.91 8.07 4.48
C SER A 103 -20.31 7.52 4.13
N ARG A 104 -20.40 6.51 3.26
CA ARG A 104 -21.66 5.89 2.80
C ARG A 104 -21.88 4.48 3.35
N TYR A 105 -21.40 4.23 4.56
CA TYR A 105 -21.48 2.91 5.21
C TYR A 105 -22.92 2.45 5.48
N THR A 106 -23.86 3.38 5.69
CA THR A 106 -25.29 3.10 5.89
C THR A 106 -25.93 2.44 4.66
N GLU A 107 -25.49 2.84 3.46
CA GLU A 107 -25.86 2.23 2.18
C GLU A 107 -25.13 0.89 1.95
N GLY A 108 -24.14 0.54 2.77
CA GLY A 108 -23.26 -0.62 2.55
C GLY A 108 -22.15 -0.36 1.54
N LYS A 109 -21.91 0.91 1.15
CA LYS A 109 -20.87 1.29 0.20
C LYS A 109 -19.62 1.72 0.95
N ILE A 110 -18.52 1.02 0.69
CA ILE A 110 -17.20 1.29 1.27
C ILE A 110 -16.22 1.55 0.13
N GLY A 111 -15.54 2.70 0.17
CA GLY A 111 -14.46 3.01 -0.77
C GLY A 111 -13.12 2.56 -0.19
N LEU A 112 -12.25 1.97 -1.01
CA LEU A 112 -10.89 1.62 -0.62
C LEU A 112 -9.88 2.31 -1.53
N ARG A 113 -8.75 2.74 -0.97
CA ARG A 113 -7.59 3.21 -1.73
C ARG A 113 -6.28 2.97 -1.00
N TRP A 114 -5.19 2.89 -1.75
CA TRP A 114 -3.85 2.91 -1.17
C TRP A 114 -3.54 4.26 -0.52
N ARG A 115 -2.58 4.22 0.41
CA ARG A 115 -2.09 5.40 1.13
C ARG A 115 -1.18 6.23 0.25
N THR A 116 -1.22 7.54 0.44
CA THR A 116 -0.24 8.46 -0.14
C THR A 116 1.03 8.48 0.71
N GLU A 117 2.14 8.96 0.16
CA GLU A 117 3.42 9.08 0.89
C GLU A 117 3.25 9.84 2.22
N ALA A 118 2.62 11.02 2.18
CA ALA A 118 2.38 11.84 3.37
C ALA A 118 1.59 11.07 4.44
N GLU A 119 0.61 10.26 4.04
CA GLU A 119 -0.18 9.42 4.95
C GLU A 119 0.64 8.27 5.55
N VAL A 120 1.53 7.66 4.76
CA VAL A 120 2.45 6.61 5.24
C VAL A 120 3.41 7.19 6.27
N VAL A 121 4.03 8.34 5.98
CA VAL A 121 4.94 9.05 6.88
C VAL A 121 4.23 9.42 8.20
N THR A 122 3.00 9.90 8.11
CA THR A 122 2.19 10.26 9.29
C THR A 122 1.71 9.02 10.07
N GLY A 123 1.82 7.81 9.51
CA GLY A 123 1.33 6.58 10.12
C GLY A 123 -0.19 6.35 9.99
N LYS A 124 -0.85 7.05 9.06
CA LYS A 124 -2.28 6.87 8.77
C LYS A 124 -2.55 5.46 8.27
N GLY A 125 -3.64 4.84 8.76
CA GLY A 125 -3.99 3.45 8.45
C GLY A 125 -3.12 2.40 9.12
N GLN A 126 -2.16 2.77 9.96
CA GLN A 126 -1.32 1.83 10.71
C GLN A 126 -1.28 2.14 12.21
N PHE A 127 -0.91 3.37 12.58
CA PHE A 127 -0.92 3.87 13.96
C PHE A 127 -2.08 4.84 14.22
N ILE A 128 -2.70 5.32 13.15
CA ILE A 128 -3.93 6.11 13.16
C ILE A 128 -4.99 5.34 12.37
N CYS A 129 -6.25 5.46 12.76
CA CYS A 129 -7.38 4.82 12.11
C CYS A 129 -7.36 5.01 10.58
N GLY A 130 -7.57 3.92 9.86
CA GLY A 130 -7.58 3.86 8.39
C GLY A 130 -8.85 4.42 7.77
N ASN A 131 -9.84 4.86 8.55
CA ASN A 131 -10.95 5.63 8.00
C ASN A 131 -10.47 7.05 7.66
N LYS A 132 -10.70 7.48 6.41
CA LYS A 132 -10.30 8.81 5.91
C LYS A 132 -10.73 9.96 6.83
N ARG A 133 -11.90 9.85 7.47
CA ARG A 133 -12.49 10.90 8.33
C ARG A 133 -12.35 10.61 9.84
N CYS A 134 -11.35 9.84 10.26
CA CYS A 134 -11.16 9.50 11.67
C CYS A 134 -9.68 9.49 12.07
N ASP A 135 -9.32 10.20 13.13
CA ASP A 135 -7.92 10.30 13.60
C ASP A 135 -7.66 9.59 14.94
N ALA A 136 -8.54 8.66 15.31
CA ALA A 136 -8.34 7.82 16.50
C ALA A 136 -7.05 7.00 16.39
N ARG A 137 -6.30 6.91 17.50
CA ARG A 137 -5.02 6.19 17.60
C ARG A 137 -5.09 4.94 18.49
N THR A 138 -6.18 4.79 19.23
CA THR A 138 -6.39 3.71 20.19
C THR A 138 -7.33 2.65 19.63
N GLN A 139 -7.25 1.44 20.19
CA GLN A 139 -8.12 0.30 19.86
C GLN A 139 -8.17 -0.01 18.36
N LEU A 140 -7.01 0.01 17.69
CA LEU A 140 -6.89 -0.22 16.27
C LEU A 140 -6.76 -1.72 15.95
N HIS A 141 -7.69 -2.24 15.18
CA HIS A 141 -7.74 -3.64 14.74
C HIS A 141 -7.59 -3.73 13.22
N SER A 142 -6.89 -4.77 12.77
CA SER A 142 -6.69 -5.07 11.35
C SER A 142 -7.78 -5.99 10.84
N TYR A 143 -8.32 -5.68 9.67
CA TYR A 143 -9.32 -6.47 8.96
C TYR A 143 -8.91 -6.66 7.51
N GLU A 144 -9.30 -7.79 6.94
CA GLU A 144 -9.16 -8.06 5.52
C GLU A 144 -10.52 -7.89 4.83
N LEU A 145 -10.54 -7.05 3.80
CA LEU A 145 -11.74 -6.72 3.06
C LEU A 145 -11.60 -7.22 1.64
N LEU A 146 -12.69 -7.82 1.14
CA LEU A 146 -12.77 -8.20 -0.27
C LEU A 146 -12.85 -6.93 -1.13
N PHE A 147 -11.83 -6.71 -1.94
CA PHE A 147 -11.77 -5.65 -2.92
C PHE A 147 -11.97 -6.25 -4.30
N VAL A 148 -13.01 -5.79 -4.98
CA VAL A 148 -13.33 -6.18 -6.35
C VAL A 148 -13.04 -4.99 -7.25
N TYR A 149 -12.23 -5.20 -8.28
CA TYR A 149 -11.79 -4.16 -9.20
C TYR A 149 -11.79 -4.66 -10.64
N VAL A 150 -11.78 -3.74 -11.59
CA VAL A 150 -11.66 -4.04 -13.02
C VAL A 150 -10.30 -3.55 -13.48
N GLU A 151 -9.54 -4.43 -14.12
CA GLU A 151 -8.21 -4.16 -14.65
C GLU A 151 -8.10 -4.85 -16.00
N HIS A 152 -7.71 -4.11 -17.05
CA HIS A 152 -7.68 -4.61 -18.44
C HIS A 152 -9.01 -5.28 -18.88
N SER A 153 -10.15 -4.67 -18.52
CA SER A 153 -11.50 -5.19 -18.79
C SER A 153 -11.86 -6.51 -18.09
N GLU A 154 -10.99 -7.02 -17.21
CA GLU A 154 -11.24 -8.21 -16.42
C GLU A 154 -11.60 -7.87 -14.99
N ARG A 155 -12.62 -8.56 -14.47
CA ARG A 155 -13.05 -8.40 -13.07
C ARG A 155 -12.19 -9.26 -12.17
N LYS A 156 -11.35 -8.62 -11.36
CA LYS A 156 -10.45 -9.26 -10.39
C LYS A 156 -10.95 -9.05 -8.96
N LYS A 157 -10.48 -9.91 -8.05
CA LYS A 157 -10.80 -9.85 -6.61
C LYS A 157 -9.55 -10.11 -5.79
N CYS A 158 -9.40 -9.39 -4.69
CA CYS A 158 -8.32 -9.64 -3.73
C CYS A 158 -8.73 -9.24 -2.31
N LEU A 159 -7.95 -9.68 -1.32
CA LEU A 159 -8.11 -9.24 0.06
C LEU A 159 -7.17 -8.07 0.32
N VAL A 160 -7.73 -6.96 0.78
CA VAL A 160 -6.98 -5.76 1.14
C VAL A 160 -7.07 -5.54 2.64
N LYS A 161 -5.92 -5.32 3.28
CA LYS A 161 -5.83 -5.08 4.72
C LYS A 161 -6.15 -3.62 5.03
N VAL A 162 -7.01 -3.40 6.01
CA VAL A 162 -7.35 -2.08 6.55
C VAL A 162 -7.29 -2.16 8.07
N ARG A 163 -6.70 -1.15 8.71
CA ARG A 163 -6.65 -1.07 10.17
C ARG A 163 -7.49 0.10 10.67
N VAL A 164 -8.52 -0.16 11.48
CA VAL A 164 -9.47 0.85 11.97
C VAL A 164 -9.73 0.72 13.47
N CYS A 165 -10.22 1.79 14.10
CA CYS A 165 -10.68 1.74 15.49
C CYS A 165 -11.99 0.95 15.62
N THR A 166 -12.32 0.51 16.83
CA THR A 166 -13.58 -0.18 17.20
C THR A 166 -14.83 0.52 16.65
N VAL A 167 -14.95 1.83 16.84
CA VAL A 167 -16.09 2.63 16.32
C VAL A 167 -16.19 2.57 14.79
N CYS A 168 -15.05 2.60 14.10
CA CYS A 168 -15.04 2.49 12.63
C CYS A 168 -15.23 1.05 12.15
N ALA A 169 -14.86 0.04 12.95
CA ALA A 169 -15.12 -1.36 12.65
C ALA A 169 -16.64 -1.65 12.66
N GLU A 170 -17.40 -1.05 13.58
CA GLU A 170 -18.87 -1.15 13.56
C GLU A 170 -19.46 -0.57 12.28
N LYS A 171 -18.95 0.57 11.81
CA LYS A 171 -19.34 1.16 10.52
C LYS A 171 -18.97 0.26 9.34
N LEU A 172 -17.78 -0.35 9.40
CA LEU A 172 -17.28 -1.26 8.37
C LEU A 172 -18.19 -2.49 8.21
N PHE A 173 -18.70 -3.03 9.31
CA PHE A 173 -19.57 -4.20 9.32
C PHE A 173 -21.06 -3.87 9.54
N PHE A 174 -21.45 -2.62 9.29
CA PHE A 174 -22.77 -2.10 9.63
C PHE A 174 -23.92 -2.97 9.08
N LYS A 175 -23.87 -3.35 7.80
CA LYS A 175 -24.89 -4.19 7.17
C LYS A 175 -25.02 -5.56 7.85
N LYS A 176 -23.90 -6.27 8.03
CA LYS A 176 -23.87 -7.58 8.71
C LYS A 176 -24.39 -7.50 10.15
N LEU A 177 -24.04 -6.44 10.87
CA LEU A 177 -24.51 -6.21 12.24
C LEU A 177 -26.01 -5.90 12.28
N SER A 178 -26.51 -5.12 11.31
CA SER A 178 -27.94 -4.78 11.21
C SER A 178 -28.80 -5.99 10.87
N GLU A 179 -28.33 -6.89 10.01
CA GLU A 179 -29.02 -8.13 9.66
C GLU A 179 -29.11 -9.09 10.84
N ARG A 180 -28.04 -9.22 11.63
CA ARG A 180 -28.01 -10.11 12.80
C ARG A 180 -28.86 -9.64 13.98
N ARG A 181 -29.17 -8.34 14.04
CA ARG A 181 -30.00 -7.75 15.11
C ARG A 181 -31.50 -7.87 14.80
N ARG A 182 -31.84 -8.20 13.56
CA ARG A 182 -33.20 -8.44 13.11
C ARG A 182 -33.59 -9.89 13.34
#